data_AF-A0A428S090-F1
#
_entry.id   AF-A0A428S090-F1
#
_cell.length_a   1.000
_cell.length_b   1.000
_cell.length_c   1.000
_cell.angle_alpha   90.00
_cell.angle_beta   90.00
_cell.angle_gamma   90.00
#
_symmetry.space_group_name_H-M   'P 1'
#
loop_
_entity.id
_entity.type
_entity.pdbx_description
1 polymer ?
#
loop_
_entity_poly.entity_id
_entity_poly.type
_entity_poly.pdbx_seq_one_letter_code
_entity_poly.pdbx_strand_id
1 'polypeptide(L)'
;MGSPIIGVSINYRLSGWGFLGGRAVNASGNTNLGLHDQRLALRWVRENIHLFGGDPTKVTIQGESSGALSVGYHLLAYDGQNDGLFRAAIAQSGGVVSPNGPLTLEEQDVIYNQVLNATRCLGSEDTLGCLRAAPADLLDGAFQALSFNPVIDGTLVPGIQSQALRDGKFARVPILIGTNKNEGTALASVASRSADNLADFLALVKSFDTDFRRSCLSVIPTSTIIKNTFPTHHSIISQC
;
A
#
# COMPACT_ATOMS: atom_id res chain seq x y z
N MET A 1 -4.49 34.88 -8.73
CA MET A 1 -5.01 33.49 -8.83
C MET A 1 -5.71 33.37 -10.17
N GLY A 2 -5.29 32.45 -11.05
CA GLY A 2 -5.76 32.40 -12.45
C GLY A 2 -5.76 30.99 -13.07
N SER A 3 -5.69 29.95 -12.24
CA SER A 3 -5.67 28.54 -12.68
C SER A 3 -6.67 27.74 -11.85
N PRO A 4 -7.98 27.87 -12.11
CA PRO A 4 -8.99 27.12 -11.37
C PRO A 4 -8.81 25.62 -11.59
N ILE A 5 -9.05 24.82 -10.55
CA ILE A 5 -8.96 23.36 -10.57
C ILE A 5 -10.23 22.75 -9.96
N ILE A 6 -10.49 21.49 -10.30
CA ILE A 6 -11.52 20.67 -9.65
C ILE A 6 -10.81 19.61 -8.81
N GLY A 7 -11.17 19.53 -7.53
CA GLY A 7 -10.74 18.45 -6.65
C GLY A 7 -11.74 17.30 -6.66
N VAL A 8 -11.25 16.07 -6.79
CA VAL A 8 -12.05 14.84 -6.66
C VAL A 8 -11.40 13.99 -5.58
N SER A 9 -12.17 13.65 -4.54
CA SER A 9 -11.75 12.71 -3.51
C SER A 9 -12.62 11.45 -3.59
N ILE A 10 -12.02 10.29 -3.35
CA ILE A 10 -12.66 8.99 -3.55
C ILE A 10 -12.47 8.12 -2.31
N ASN A 11 -13.47 7.28 -2.05
CA ASN A 11 -13.31 6.13 -1.16
C ASN A 11 -12.94 4.90 -1.99
N TYR A 12 -12.20 3.98 -1.39
CA TYR A 12 -11.89 2.67 -1.94
C TYR A 12 -11.82 1.64 -0.81
N ARG A 13 -12.04 0.36 -1.09
CA ARG A 13 -11.98 -0.69 -0.07
C ARG A 13 -10.57 -0.84 0.48
N LEU A 14 -10.47 -1.03 1.80
CA LEU A 14 -9.23 -1.18 2.56
C LEU A 14 -9.17 -2.55 3.25
N SER A 15 -8.00 -2.90 3.81
CA SER A 15 -7.79 -4.15 4.54
C SER A 15 -8.23 -5.38 3.72
N GLY A 16 -8.69 -6.46 4.37
CA GLY A 16 -9.19 -7.66 3.70
C GLY A 16 -10.36 -7.38 2.74
N TRP A 17 -11.16 -6.34 2.96
CA TRP A 17 -12.24 -5.95 2.04
C TRP A 17 -11.72 -5.52 0.66
N GLY A 18 -10.53 -4.92 0.60
CA GLY A 18 -9.91 -4.43 -0.64
C GLY A 18 -8.74 -5.28 -1.13
N PHE A 19 -8.09 -6.02 -0.24
CA PHE A 19 -6.76 -6.59 -0.48
C PHE A 19 -6.61 -8.02 0.05
N LEU A 20 -7.72 -8.72 0.33
CA LEU A 20 -7.68 -10.17 0.50
C LEU A 20 -7.18 -10.79 -0.80
N GLY A 21 -6.13 -11.61 -0.71
CA GLY A 21 -5.51 -12.28 -1.85
C GLY A 21 -5.49 -13.79 -1.70
N GLY A 22 -4.51 -14.40 -2.38
CA GLY A 22 -4.30 -15.85 -2.38
C GLY A 22 -4.83 -16.49 -3.65
N ARG A 23 -4.45 -17.73 -3.90
CA ARG A 23 -4.78 -18.45 -5.14
C ARG A 23 -6.28 -18.59 -5.36
N ALA A 24 -7.06 -18.82 -4.30
CA ALA A 24 -8.51 -18.91 -4.38
C ALA A 24 -9.15 -17.59 -4.85
N VAL A 25 -8.68 -16.45 -4.33
CA VAL A 25 -9.16 -15.13 -4.73
C VAL A 25 -8.70 -14.79 -6.15
N ASN A 26 -7.44 -15.08 -6.49
CA ASN A 26 -6.88 -14.85 -7.82
C ASN A 26 -7.61 -15.66 -8.90
N ALA A 27 -7.91 -16.94 -8.64
CA ALA A 27 -8.69 -17.78 -9.55
C ALA A 27 -10.11 -17.24 -9.80
N SER A 28 -10.67 -16.48 -8.85
CA SER A 28 -11.96 -15.80 -9.02
C SER A 28 -11.89 -14.46 -9.77
N GLY A 29 -10.68 -13.96 -10.05
CA GLY A 29 -10.46 -12.65 -10.69
C GLY A 29 -10.74 -11.44 -9.79
N ASN A 30 -10.78 -11.62 -8.47
CA ASN A 30 -11.15 -10.58 -7.50
C ASN A 30 -10.00 -10.14 -6.60
N THR A 31 -8.76 -10.20 -7.08
CA THR A 31 -7.59 -9.64 -6.36
C THR A 31 -7.56 -8.12 -6.48
N ASN A 32 -6.84 -7.45 -5.58
CA ASN A 32 -6.56 -6.01 -5.65
C ASN A 32 -7.83 -5.13 -5.79
N LEU A 33 -8.95 -5.52 -5.17
CA LEU A 33 -10.23 -4.82 -5.25
C LEU A 33 -10.13 -3.34 -4.89
N GLY A 34 -9.32 -2.98 -3.90
CA GLY A 34 -9.08 -1.58 -3.53
C GLY A 34 -8.43 -0.78 -4.67
N LEU A 35 -7.50 -1.36 -5.43
CA LEU A 35 -6.93 -0.72 -6.63
C LEU A 35 -7.93 -0.69 -7.79
N HIS A 36 -8.76 -1.73 -7.95
CA HIS A 36 -9.84 -1.75 -8.93
C HIS A 36 -10.90 -0.68 -8.66
N ASP A 37 -11.24 -0.43 -7.39
CA ASP A 37 -12.12 0.67 -6.99
C ASP A 37 -11.55 2.02 -7.43
N GLN A 38 -10.25 2.24 -7.23
CA GLN A 38 -9.57 3.45 -7.68
C GLN A 38 -9.56 3.55 -9.22
N ARG A 39 -9.27 2.46 -9.96
CA ARG A 39 -9.35 2.45 -11.44
C ARG A 39 -10.76 2.74 -11.93
N LEU A 40 -11.78 2.22 -11.24
CA LEU A 40 -13.18 2.51 -11.56
C LEU A 40 -13.49 3.99 -11.35
N ALA A 41 -13.04 4.57 -10.24
CA ALA A 41 -13.21 6.00 -9.99
C ALA A 41 -12.48 6.87 -11.03
N LEU A 42 -11.28 6.48 -11.48
CA LEU A 42 -10.56 7.17 -12.55
C LEU A 42 -11.32 7.11 -13.89
N ARG A 43 -11.91 5.96 -14.22
CA ARG A 43 -12.79 5.83 -15.40
C ARG A 43 -14.01 6.73 -15.26
N TRP A 44 -14.65 6.73 -14.10
CA TRP A 44 -15.78 7.61 -13.82
C TRP A 44 -15.42 9.09 -14.01
N VAL A 45 -14.27 9.53 -13.49
CA VAL A 45 -13.77 10.91 -13.69
C VAL A 45 -13.58 11.19 -15.17
N ARG A 46 -12.89 10.30 -15.90
CA ARG A 46 -12.68 10.46 -17.34
C ARG A 46 -14.00 10.58 -18.12
N GLU A 47 -15.01 9.81 -17.76
CA GLU A 47 -16.31 9.79 -18.43
C GLU A 47 -17.20 10.97 -18.04
N ASN A 48 -17.13 11.45 -16.79
CA ASN A 48 -18.17 12.31 -16.22
C ASN A 48 -17.69 13.70 -15.80
N ILE A 49 -16.37 13.94 -15.62
CA ILE A 49 -15.90 15.21 -15.02
C ILE A 49 -16.22 16.44 -15.87
N HIS A 50 -16.43 16.27 -17.18
CA HIS A 50 -16.86 17.33 -18.09
C HIS A 50 -18.21 17.94 -17.70
N LEU A 51 -19.10 17.16 -17.07
CA LEU A 51 -20.39 17.65 -16.56
C LEU A 51 -20.23 18.60 -15.36
N PHE A 52 -19.07 18.56 -14.70
CA PHE A 52 -18.71 19.41 -13.58
C PHE A 52 -17.78 20.56 -14.00
N GLY A 53 -17.55 20.73 -15.31
CA GLY A 53 -16.64 21.74 -15.87
C GLY A 53 -15.17 21.33 -15.91
N GLY A 54 -14.85 20.07 -15.64
CA GLY A 54 -13.48 19.55 -15.72
C GLY A 54 -13.09 19.13 -17.13
N ASP A 55 -11.79 19.14 -17.41
CA ASP A 55 -11.25 18.61 -18.66
C ASP A 55 -10.75 17.17 -18.42
N PRO A 56 -11.41 16.13 -18.97
CA PRO A 56 -11.02 14.74 -18.74
C PRO A 56 -9.65 14.40 -19.31
N THR A 57 -9.08 15.23 -20.18
CA THR A 57 -7.71 15.07 -20.70
C THR A 57 -6.65 15.69 -19.77
N LYS A 58 -7.08 16.43 -18.73
CA LYS A 58 -6.21 17.13 -17.78
C LYS A 58 -6.23 16.57 -16.35
N VAL A 59 -6.56 15.30 -16.21
CA VAL A 59 -6.60 14.62 -14.90
C VAL A 59 -5.18 14.38 -14.39
N THR A 60 -4.90 14.83 -13.16
CA THR A 60 -3.69 14.49 -12.40
C THR A 60 -4.10 13.63 -11.22
N ILE A 61 -3.48 12.45 -11.05
CA ILE A 61 -3.68 11.65 -9.84
C ILE A 61 -2.76 12.15 -8.73
N GLN A 62 -3.28 12.21 -7.52
CA GLN A 62 -2.54 12.60 -6.33
C GLN A 62 -2.83 11.59 -5.22
N GLY A 63 -1.78 11.13 -4.53
CA GLY A 63 -1.91 10.27 -3.37
C GLY A 63 -0.88 10.59 -2.31
N GLU A 64 -1.28 10.40 -1.05
CA GLU A 64 -0.43 10.53 0.14
C GLU A 64 -0.30 9.17 0.83
N SER A 65 0.88 8.84 1.35
CA SER A 65 1.17 7.57 2.05
C SER A 65 0.75 6.34 1.23
N SER A 66 -0.20 5.53 1.70
CA SER A 66 -0.75 4.39 0.94
C SER A 66 -1.40 4.81 -0.39
N GLY A 67 -1.92 6.03 -0.47
CA GLY A 67 -2.36 6.64 -1.72
C GLY A 67 -1.20 6.94 -2.68
N ALA A 68 -0.03 7.34 -2.17
CA ALA A 68 1.17 7.52 -3.01
C ALA A 68 1.69 6.18 -3.54
N LEU A 69 1.62 5.11 -2.73
CA LEU A 69 1.87 3.75 -3.22
C LEU A 69 0.87 3.35 -4.30
N SER A 70 -0.40 3.69 -4.12
CA SER A 70 -1.44 3.46 -5.13
C SER A 70 -1.16 4.21 -6.43
N VAL A 71 -0.66 5.45 -6.38
CA VAL A 71 -0.16 6.17 -7.56
C VAL A 71 0.92 5.35 -8.27
N GLY A 72 1.86 4.77 -7.52
CA GLY A 72 2.86 3.84 -8.04
C GLY A 72 2.25 2.64 -8.76
N TYR A 73 1.26 1.97 -8.16
CA TYR A 73 0.55 0.87 -8.80
C TYR A 73 -0.18 1.31 -10.08
N HIS A 74 -0.81 2.48 -10.12
CA HIS A 74 -1.49 2.97 -11.32
C HIS A 74 -0.53 3.34 -12.45
N LEU A 75 0.68 3.81 -12.12
CA LEU A 75 1.74 4.06 -13.10
C LEU A 75 2.24 2.75 -13.74
N LEU A 76 2.24 1.66 -12.99
CA LEU A 76 2.75 0.35 -13.43
C LEU A 76 1.65 -0.60 -13.93
N ALA A 77 0.38 -0.21 -13.76
CA ALA A 77 -0.78 -1.02 -14.06
C ALA A 77 -0.75 -1.55 -15.49
N TYR A 78 -0.99 -2.86 -15.66
CA TYR A 78 -1.06 -3.52 -16.97
C TYR A 78 0.17 -3.23 -17.86
N ASP A 79 1.38 -3.34 -17.27
CA ASP A 79 2.65 -3.03 -17.93
C ASP A 79 2.78 -1.56 -18.40
N GLY A 80 2.12 -0.64 -17.69
CA GLY A 80 2.15 0.80 -17.97
C GLY A 80 1.04 1.30 -18.88
N GLN A 81 0.00 0.49 -19.14
CA GLN A 81 -1.17 0.94 -19.89
C GLN A 81 -1.99 1.93 -19.05
N ASN A 82 -1.90 3.19 -19.47
CA ASN A 82 -2.54 4.31 -18.79
C ASN A 82 -4.02 4.46 -19.16
N ASP A 83 -4.46 3.91 -20.31
CA ASP A 83 -5.81 4.10 -20.86
C ASP A 83 -6.24 5.57 -20.99
N GLY A 84 -5.27 6.51 -20.92
CA GLY A 84 -5.46 7.96 -20.77
C GLY A 84 -6.25 8.39 -19.53
N LEU A 85 -6.22 7.61 -18.44
CA LEU A 85 -6.94 7.91 -17.20
C LEU A 85 -6.38 9.13 -16.47
N PHE A 86 -5.08 9.38 -16.63
CA PHE A 86 -4.41 10.55 -16.08
C PHE A 86 -3.25 10.99 -16.96
N ARG A 87 -2.87 12.27 -16.88
CA ARG A 87 -1.76 12.85 -17.65
C ARG A 87 -0.55 13.22 -16.82
N ALA A 88 -0.66 13.17 -15.49
CA ALA A 88 0.38 13.49 -14.53
C ALA A 88 0.07 12.81 -13.19
N ALA A 89 1.10 12.69 -12.35
CA ALA A 89 0.98 12.05 -11.04
C ALA A 89 1.70 12.86 -9.95
N ILE A 90 1.14 12.85 -8.74
CA ILE A 90 1.72 13.42 -7.53
C ILE A 90 1.75 12.34 -6.44
N ALA A 91 2.94 12.03 -5.93
CA ALA A 91 3.15 11.06 -4.87
C ALA A 91 3.78 11.74 -3.64
N GLN A 92 3.03 11.80 -2.55
CA GLN A 92 3.44 12.43 -1.29
C GLN A 92 3.70 11.34 -0.25
N SER A 93 4.91 11.29 0.33
CA SER A 93 5.22 10.34 1.40
C SER A 93 5.07 8.87 0.98
N GLY A 94 5.49 8.58 -0.24
CA GLY A 94 5.51 7.25 -0.87
C GLY A 94 6.14 7.34 -2.27
N GLY A 95 6.19 6.23 -3.01
CA GLY A 95 6.79 6.22 -4.32
C GLY A 95 6.28 5.12 -5.24
N VAL A 96 6.87 5.06 -6.45
CA VAL A 96 6.48 4.08 -7.48
C VAL A 96 6.81 2.64 -7.07
N VAL A 97 7.80 2.47 -6.18
CA VAL A 97 8.15 1.20 -5.56
C VAL A 97 7.67 1.21 -4.11
N SER A 98 6.81 0.26 -3.77
CA SER A 98 6.41 0.01 -2.38
C SER A 98 7.58 -0.56 -1.60
N PRO A 99 7.91 -0.05 -0.39
CA PRO A 99 8.97 -0.61 0.45
C PRO A 99 8.78 -2.10 0.77
N ASN A 100 7.52 -2.54 0.93
CA ASN A 100 7.18 -3.94 1.20
C ASN A 100 6.85 -4.72 -0.08
N GLY A 101 6.89 -4.07 -1.26
CA GLY A 101 6.45 -4.63 -2.53
C GLY A 101 4.97 -5.05 -2.55
N PRO A 102 4.50 -5.59 -3.67
CA PRO A 102 3.32 -6.43 -3.69
C PRO A 102 3.66 -7.84 -3.18
N LEU A 103 2.69 -8.49 -2.55
CA LEU A 103 2.84 -9.88 -2.10
C LEU A 103 2.70 -10.86 -3.26
N THR A 104 3.41 -11.97 -3.18
CA THR A 104 3.17 -13.15 -4.02
C THR A 104 1.87 -13.84 -3.62
N LEU A 105 1.34 -14.70 -4.50
CA LEU A 105 0.18 -15.51 -4.18
C LEU A 105 0.43 -16.46 -3.00
N GLU A 106 1.66 -16.95 -2.85
CA GLU A 106 2.06 -17.84 -1.74
C GLU A 106 2.03 -17.13 -0.39
N GLU A 107 2.60 -15.91 -0.31
CA GLU A 107 2.55 -15.10 0.91
C GLU A 107 1.11 -14.74 1.27
N GLN A 108 0.27 -14.46 0.27
CA GLN A 108 -1.14 -14.18 0.49
C GLN A 108 -1.96 -15.41 0.87
N ASP A 109 -1.58 -16.63 0.45
CA ASP A 109 -2.26 -17.85 0.92
C ASP A 109 -2.10 -18.05 2.44
N VAL A 110 -0.98 -17.61 3.02
CA VAL A 110 -0.78 -17.64 4.48
C VAL A 110 -1.81 -16.75 5.18
N ILE A 111 -1.97 -15.52 4.71
CA ILE A 111 -2.95 -14.55 5.23
C ILE A 111 -4.38 -15.07 4.99
N TYR A 112 -4.66 -15.59 3.81
CA TYR A 112 -5.95 -16.16 3.45
C TYR A 112 -6.36 -17.31 4.39
N ASN A 113 -5.45 -18.23 4.69
CA ASN A 113 -5.70 -19.34 5.62
C ASN A 113 -5.95 -18.86 7.06
N GLN A 114 -5.30 -17.78 7.50
CA GLN A 114 -5.56 -17.16 8.81
C GLN A 114 -6.97 -16.57 8.86
N VAL A 115 -7.42 -15.91 7.79
CA VAL A 115 -8.80 -15.43 7.65
C VAL A 115 -9.78 -16.60 7.68
N LEU A 116 -9.53 -17.69 6.94
CA LEU A 116 -10.39 -18.87 6.94
C LEU A 116 -10.51 -19.49 8.34
N ASN A 117 -9.41 -19.59 9.07
CA ASN A 117 -9.40 -20.12 10.42
C ASN A 117 -10.22 -19.22 11.38
N ALA A 118 -10.02 -17.91 11.31
CA ALA A 118 -10.74 -16.94 12.15
C ALA A 118 -12.25 -16.89 11.85
N THR A 119 -12.64 -17.16 10.60
CA THR A 119 -14.03 -17.08 10.13
C THR A 119 -14.76 -18.43 10.13
N ARG A 120 -14.10 -19.51 10.57
CA ARG A 120 -14.62 -20.89 10.53
C ARG A 120 -14.91 -21.41 9.11
N CYS A 121 -14.22 -20.85 8.13
CA CYS A 121 -14.28 -21.27 6.72
C CYS A 121 -13.15 -22.23 6.33
N LEU A 122 -12.23 -22.54 7.25
CA LEU A 122 -11.15 -23.49 7.00
C LEU A 122 -11.72 -24.89 6.74
N GLY A 123 -11.29 -25.51 5.64
CA GLY A 123 -11.75 -26.84 5.22
C GLY A 123 -13.05 -26.84 4.39
N SER A 124 -13.65 -25.67 4.12
CA SER A 124 -14.74 -25.56 3.15
C SER A 124 -14.26 -25.95 1.74
N GLU A 125 -15.10 -26.66 0.96
CA GLU A 125 -14.83 -26.92 -0.46
C GLU A 125 -14.84 -25.62 -1.28
N ASP A 126 -15.77 -24.71 -0.96
CA ASP A 126 -15.81 -23.34 -1.47
C ASP A 126 -15.47 -22.37 -0.33
N THR A 127 -14.17 -22.13 -0.16
CA THR A 127 -13.65 -21.22 0.87
C THR A 127 -14.09 -19.78 0.64
N LEU A 128 -14.13 -19.31 -0.61
CA LEU A 128 -14.52 -17.95 -0.94
C LEU A 128 -16.04 -17.73 -0.81
N GLY A 129 -16.85 -18.71 -1.20
CA GLY A 129 -18.29 -18.72 -0.95
C GLY A 129 -18.60 -18.69 0.55
N CYS A 130 -17.88 -19.49 1.34
CA CYS A 130 -18.01 -19.45 2.80
C CYS A 130 -17.70 -18.05 3.37
N LEU A 131 -16.60 -17.42 2.94
CA LEU A 131 -16.26 -16.06 3.39
C LEU A 131 -17.31 -15.03 2.98
N ARG A 132 -17.91 -15.14 1.80
CA ARG A 132 -19.00 -14.24 1.36
C ARG A 132 -20.29 -14.40 2.18
N ALA A 133 -20.52 -15.59 2.72
CA ALA A 133 -21.67 -15.88 3.58
C ALA A 133 -21.38 -15.60 5.07
N ALA A 134 -20.13 -15.35 5.44
CA ALA A 134 -19.74 -15.11 6.82
C ALA A 134 -20.29 -13.78 7.35
N PRO A 135 -20.61 -13.68 8.64
CA PRO A 135 -20.98 -12.42 9.28
C PRO A 135 -19.90 -11.34 9.11
N ALA A 136 -20.32 -10.11 8.81
CA ALA A 136 -19.41 -9.00 8.55
C ALA A 136 -18.53 -8.65 9.77
N ASP A 137 -19.07 -8.75 10.98
CA ASP A 137 -18.35 -8.52 12.23
C ASP A 137 -17.22 -9.55 12.46
N LEU A 138 -17.45 -10.80 12.05
CA LEU A 138 -16.42 -11.85 12.09
C LEU A 138 -15.30 -11.60 11.08
N LEU A 139 -15.65 -11.15 9.87
CA LEU A 139 -14.69 -10.73 8.85
C LEU A 139 -13.90 -9.50 9.31
N ASP A 140 -14.57 -8.49 9.85
CA ASP A 140 -13.92 -7.29 10.38
C ASP A 140 -12.92 -7.63 11.49
N GLY A 141 -13.29 -8.53 12.41
CA GLY A 141 -12.38 -9.02 13.44
C GLY A 141 -11.15 -9.73 12.86
N ALA A 142 -11.35 -10.61 11.87
CA ALA A 142 -10.24 -11.28 11.18
C ALA A 142 -9.33 -10.30 10.43
N PHE A 143 -9.91 -9.29 9.79
CA PHE A 143 -9.19 -8.31 8.99
C PHE A 143 -8.43 -7.28 9.85
N GLN A 144 -8.92 -6.94 11.03
CA GLN A 144 -8.21 -6.03 11.94
C GLN A 144 -6.94 -6.65 12.54
N ALA A 145 -6.89 -7.99 12.64
CA ALA A 145 -5.74 -8.72 13.19
C ALA A 145 -4.60 -8.93 12.18
N LEU A 146 -4.82 -8.60 10.91
CA LEU A 146 -3.93 -8.95 9.81
C LEU A 146 -3.54 -7.72 8.98
N SER A 147 -2.40 -7.81 8.31
CA SER A 147 -1.93 -6.79 7.38
C SER A 147 -2.15 -7.24 5.94
N PHE A 148 -2.76 -6.38 5.14
CA PHE A 148 -3.06 -6.66 3.74
C PHE A 148 -2.30 -5.70 2.83
N ASN A 149 -1.76 -6.24 1.74
CA ASN A 149 -1.04 -5.49 0.72
C ASN A 149 -1.54 -5.92 -0.66
N PRO A 150 -1.33 -5.09 -1.70
CA PRO A 150 -1.55 -5.51 -3.08
C PRO A 150 -0.81 -6.81 -3.41
N VAL A 151 -1.37 -7.61 -4.31
CA VAL A 151 -0.85 -8.92 -4.71
C VAL A 151 -0.43 -8.90 -6.18
N ILE A 152 0.62 -9.64 -6.52
CA ILE A 152 0.99 -9.91 -7.92
C ILE A 152 -0.09 -10.81 -8.52
N ASP A 153 -0.96 -10.24 -9.34
CA ASP A 153 -2.08 -10.93 -10.01
C ASP A 153 -1.81 -11.23 -11.48
N GLY A 154 -0.66 -10.77 -12.01
CA GLY A 154 -0.28 -10.97 -13.41
C GLY A 154 -1.05 -10.08 -14.40
N THR A 155 -1.91 -9.18 -13.92
CA THR A 155 -2.72 -8.28 -14.75
C THR A 155 -2.57 -6.82 -14.30
N LEU A 156 -3.40 -6.36 -13.35
CA LEU A 156 -3.33 -5.02 -12.79
C LEU A 156 -1.99 -4.79 -12.09
N VAL A 157 -1.49 -5.80 -11.36
CA VAL A 157 -0.16 -5.81 -10.76
C VAL A 157 0.62 -6.96 -11.39
N PRO A 158 1.31 -6.70 -12.53
CA PRO A 158 1.90 -7.77 -13.35
C PRO A 158 3.13 -8.42 -12.69
N GLY A 159 3.77 -7.74 -11.74
CA GLY A 159 4.98 -8.24 -11.09
C GLY A 159 5.59 -7.23 -10.12
N ILE A 160 6.87 -7.47 -9.80
CA ILE A 160 7.63 -6.64 -8.89
C ILE A 160 7.86 -5.26 -9.52
N GLN A 161 7.52 -4.21 -8.77
CA GLN A 161 7.53 -2.82 -9.24
C GLN A 161 8.92 -2.36 -9.71
N SER A 162 9.98 -2.74 -8.98
CA SER A 162 11.36 -2.38 -9.35
C SER A 162 11.80 -2.98 -10.69
N GLN A 163 11.29 -4.16 -11.04
CA GLN A 163 11.56 -4.80 -12.32
C GLN A 163 10.77 -4.12 -13.45
N ALA A 164 9.49 -3.84 -13.23
CA ALA A 164 8.67 -3.11 -14.21
C ALA A 164 9.29 -1.75 -14.58
N LEU A 165 9.85 -1.04 -13.60
CA LEU A 165 10.58 0.22 -13.85
C LEU A 165 11.85 0.01 -14.69
N ARG A 166 12.66 -1.01 -14.39
CA ARG A 166 13.86 -1.35 -15.18
C ARG A 166 13.51 -1.71 -16.62
N ASP A 167 12.41 -2.41 -16.81
CA ASP A 167 11.92 -2.85 -18.13
C ASP A 167 11.19 -1.76 -18.90
N GLY A 168 11.05 -0.56 -18.33
CA GLY A 168 10.35 0.56 -18.97
C GLY A 168 8.83 0.37 -19.07
N LYS A 169 8.26 -0.53 -18.28
CA LYS A 169 6.83 -0.90 -18.23
C LYS A 169 6.06 0.01 -17.27
N PHE A 170 5.93 1.27 -17.66
CA PHE A 170 5.22 2.28 -16.87
C PHE A 170 4.60 3.36 -17.75
N ALA A 171 3.52 3.98 -17.26
CA ALA A 171 2.90 5.12 -17.89
C ALA A 171 3.84 6.33 -17.89
N ARG A 172 4.21 6.80 -19.09
CA ARG A 172 5.15 7.93 -19.26
C ARG A 172 4.44 9.27 -19.11
N VAL A 173 4.30 9.71 -17.87
CA VAL A 173 3.71 11.00 -17.51
C VAL A 173 4.65 11.79 -16.59
N PRO A 174 4.53 13.13 -16.50
CA PRO A 174 5.23 13.91 -15.49
C PRO A 174 4.84 13.47 -14.07
N ILE A 175 5.83 13.37 -13.18
CA ILE A 175 5.64 12.97 -11.79
C ILE A 175 6.24 14.04 -10.87
N LEU A 176 5.46 14.47 -9.89
CA LEU A 176 5.95 15.20 -8.72
C LEU A 176 6.00 14.22 -7.55
N ILE A 177 7.17 13.96 -6.98
CA ILE A 177 7.35 13.02 -5.87
C ILE A 177 8.16 13.67 -4.76
N GLY A 178 7.77 13.43 -3.50
CA GLY A 178 8.49 13.96 -2.36
C GLY A 178 8.11 13.26 -1.05
N THR A 179 8.98 13.39 -0.07
CA THR A 179 8.80 12.90 1.29
C THR A 179 9.09 14.02 2.29
N ASN A 180 8.56 13.88 3.49
CA ASN A 180 8.93 14.71 4.62
C ASN A 180 10.33 14.31 5.11
N LYS A 181 11.01 15.27 5.75
CA LYS A 181 12.34 15.02 6.35
C LYS A 181 12.34 13.85 7.34
N ASN A 182 11.22 13.64 8.05
CA ASN A 182 11.13 12.75 9.20
C ASN A 182 9.96 11.75 9.11
N GLU A 183 9.72 11.11 7.95
CA GLU A 183 8.60 10.16 7.73
C GLU A 183 8.49 9.08 8.81
N GLY A 184 9.63 8.58 9.25
CA GLY A 184 9.71 7.52 10.25
C GLY A 184 9.14 7.91 11.61
N THR A 185 9.11 9.20 12.00
CA THR A 185 8.63 9.63 13.34
C THR A 185 7.24 9.12 13.70
N ALA A 186 6.30 9.23 12.76
CA ALA A 186 4.93 8.83 12.99
C ALA A 186 4.82 7.32 13.08
N LEU A 187 5.47 6.59 12.16
CA LEU A 187 5.50 5.13 12.13
C LEU A 187 6.16 4.55 13.39
N ALA A 188 7.23 5.18 13.85
CA ALA A 188 7.90 4.92 15.11
C ALA A 188 6.99 5.05 16.31
N SER A 189 6.23 6.14 16.36
CA SER A 189 5.36 6.43 17.49
C SER A 189 4.25 5.39 17.59
N VAL A 190 3.78 4.87 16.46
CA VAL A 190 2.80 3.78 16.40
C VAL A 190 3.43 2.45 16.81
N ALA A 191 4.61 2.12 16.27
CA ALA A 191 5.30 0.87 16.59
C ALA A 191 5.88 0.83 18.02
N SER A 192 6.24 1.98 18.59
CA SER A 192 6.73 2.11 19.97
C SER A 192 5.61 1.99 21.01
N ARG A 193 4.34 2.14 20.62
CA ARG A 193 3.21 1.77 21.50
C ARG A 193 3.05 0.25 21.66
N SER A 194 3.71 -0.53 20.80
CA SER A 194 3.76 -2.00 20.86
C SER A 194 5.12 -2.57 21.30
N ALA A 195 6.11 -1.73 21.54
CA ALA A 195 7.46 -2.12 21.93
C ALA A 195 7.81 -1.47 23.27
N ASP A 196 7.70 -2.24 24.36
CA ASP A 196 7.83 -1.72 25.73
C ASP A 196 9.29 -1.56 26.17
N ASN A 197 10.26 -2.06 25.38
CA ASN A 197 11.67 -2.02 25.72
C ASN A 197 12.62 -2.01 24.50
N LEU A 198 13.92 -1.83 24.76
CA LEU A 198 14.99 -1.79 23.75
C LEU A 198 15.08 -3.07 22.90
N ALA A 199 14.78 -4.24 23.47
CA ALA A 199 14.82 -5.50 22.73
C ALA A 199 13.72 -5.54 21.67
N ASP A 200 12.52 -5.06 21.98
CA ASP A 200 11.40 -4.98 21.04
C ASP A 200 11.68 -3.99 19.90
N PHE A 201 12.27 -2.85 20.23
CA PHE A 201 12.73 -1.87 19.23
C PHE A 201 13.81 -2.45 18.32
N LEU A 202 14.82 -3.12 18.88
CA LEU A 202 15.87 -3.75 18.09
C LEU A 202 15.35 -4.92 17.26
N ALA A 203 14.33 -5.64 17.72
CA ALA A 203 13.65 -6.67 16.95
C ALA A 203 12.90 -6.08 15.75
N LEU A 204 12.18 -4.97 15.94
CA LEU A 204 11.54 -4.20 14.86
C LEU A 204 12.56 -3.67 13.84
N VAL A 205 13.67 -3.06 14.31
CA VAL A 205 14.71 -2.57 13.39
C VAL A 205 15.39 -3.72 12.63
N LYS A 206 15.48 -4.90 13.24
CA LYS A 206 16.00 -6.12 12.61
C LYS A 206 15.05 -6.77 11.61
N SER A 207 13.74 -6.48 11.67
CA SER A 207 12.77 -7.02 10.72
C SER A 207 12.75 -6.27 9.40
N PHE A 208 13.34 -5.07 9.33
CA PHE A 208 13.54 -4.37 8.06
C PHE A 208 14.75 -4.91 7.30
N ASP A 209 14.76 -4.70 5.98
CA ASP A 209 15.85 -5.14 5.11
C ASP A 209 17.23 -4.59 5.58
N THR A 210 18.28 -5.34 5.24
CA THR A 210 19.66 -5.09 5.67
C THR A 210 20.13 -3.67 5.37
N ASP A 211 19.74 -3.09 4.23
CA ASP A 211 20.16 -1.75 3.86
C ASP A 211 19.39 -0.67 4.63
N PHE A 212 18.09 -0.85 4.86
CA PHE A 212 17.31 0.03 5.74
C PHE A 212 17.84 -0.04 7.18
N ARG A 213 18.13 -1.26 7.66
CA ARG A 213 18.74 -1.49 8.97
C ARG A 213 20.10 -0.81 9.10
N ARG A 214 20.95 -0.86 8.06
CA ARG A 214 22.27 -0.20 8.06
C ARG A 214 22.12 1.33 8.07
N SER A 215 21.19 1.87 7.29
CA SER A 215 20.84 3.30 7.29
C SER A 215 20.38 3.74 8.68
N CYS A 216 19.37 3.06 9.25
CA CYS A 216 18.85 3.35 10.58
C CYS A 216 19.91 3.27 11.67
N LEU A 217 20.75 2.23 11.70
CA LEU A 217 21.77 2.08 12.74
C LEU A 217 22.89 3.13 12.63
N SER A 218 23.12 3.69 11.43
CA SER A 218 24.15 4.72 11.23
C SER A 218 23.78 6.08 11.82
N VAL A 219 22.48 6.36 12.01
CA VAL A 219 21.97 7.60 12.61
C VAL A 219 21.72 7.49 14.13
N ILE A 220 21.89 6.31 14.75
CA ILE A 220 21.82 6.14 16.21
C ILE A 220 23.19 6.47 16.82
N PRO A 221 23.33 7.52 17.67
CA PRO A 221 24.59 7.80 18.34
C PRO A 221 24.98 6.65 19.27
N THR A 222 26.21 6.16 19.17
CA THR A 222 26.77 5.04 19.98
C THR A 222 26.63 5.27 21.48
N SER A 223 26.58 6.53 21.93
CA SER A 223 26.38 6.93 23.33
C SER A 223 24.98 6.60 23.88
N THR A 224 23.98 6.47 23.02
CA THR A 224 22.58 6.11 23.39
C THR A 224 22.46 4.61 23.68
N ILE A 225 23.22 3.79 22.96
CA ILE A 225 23.28 2.33 23.11
C ILE A 225 23.94 1.94 24.45
N ILE A 226 24.93 2.72 24.90
CA ILE A 226 25.75 2.40 26.09
C ILE A 226 25.06 2.78 27.41
N LYS A 227 24.20 3.79 27.42
CA LYS A 227 23.63 4.35 28.67
C LYS A 227 22.23 3.87 29.02
N ASN A 228 21.61 3.00 28.21
CA ASN A 228 20.22 2.54 28.39
C ASN A 228 19.21 3.68 28.67
N THR A 229 19.54 4.89 28.22
CA THR A 229 18.76 6.12 28.43
C THR A 229 18.46 6.68 27.05
N PHE A 230 17.26 6.39 26.56
CA PHE A 230 16.77 6.94 25.31
C PHE A 230 16.17 8.32 25.57
N PRO A 231 16.66 9.41 24.94
CA PRO A 231 15.84 10.59 24.79
C PRO A 231 14.64 10.20 23.93
N THR A 232 13.43 10.32 24.49
CA THR A 232 12.10 10.02 23.91
C THR A 232 12.14 9.33 22.53
N HIS A 233 11.75 8.04 22.49
CA HIS A 233 11.71 7.11 21.34
C HIS A 233 11.38 7.70 19.95
N HIS A 234 10.63 8.81 19.90
CA HIS A 234 10.32 9.59 18.70
C HIS A 234 11.53 10.10 17.91
N SER A 235 12.67 10.38 18.54
CA SER A 235 13.78 11.10 17.90
C SER A 235 14.63 10.25 16.95
N ILE A 236 14.72 8.94 17.18
CA ILE A 236 15.67 8.08 16.46
C ILE A 236 15.10 7.55 15.15
N ILE A 237 13.86 7.05 15.15
CA ILE A 237 13.22 6.61 13.92
C ILE A 237 12.87 7.80 13.00
N SER A 238 12.86 9.03 13.55
CA SER A 238 12.74 10.26 12.74
C SER A 238 13.80 10.41 11.66
N GLN A 239 14.97 9.79 11.84
CA GLN A 239 16.16 10.05 11.03
C GLN A 239 16.50 8.93 10.03
N CYS A 240 15.70 7.86 9.96
CA CYS A 240 15.98 6.61 9.23
C CYS A 240 15.73 6.63 7.69
#